data_AF-A0A6L8LR75-F1
#
_entry.id   AF-A0A6L8LR75-F1
#
_cell.length_a   1.000
_cell.length_b   1.000
_cell.length_c   1.000
_cell.angle_alpha   90.00
_cell.angle_beta   90.00
_cell.angle_gamma   90.00
#
_symmetry.space_group_name_H-M   'P 1'
#
loop_
_entity.id
_entity.type
_entity.pdbx_description
1 polymer ?
#
loop_
_entity_poly.entity_id
_entity_poly.type
_entity_poly.pdbx_seq_one_letter_code
_entity_poly.pdbx_strand_id
1 'polypeptide(L)'
;MYFIGYHGTSEKSAVNIINTGVRRECLPPTGQIGPGFYVAKVKGKLPDWGASLATEPERSQEIKKAKQEMTTWQRMLSYVSGNYPEPDFSDKAKKTILKIYSTQPLKQCKWNIMNPPDLNEWQAILDDAPSSRSEALDDLIKKRSVWLQMVVAPDELPFLVAFRDDGKAEQPTHWEANEAP
;
A
#
# COMPACT_ATOMS: atom_id res chain seq x y z
N MET A 1 2.13 -8.91 -20.61
CA MET A 1 2.56 -8.11 -19.44
C MET A 1 2.32 -8.97 -18.21
N TYR A 2 3.21 -8.89 -17.23
CA TYR A 2 3.15 -9.71 -16.01
C TYR A 2 2.60 -8.86 -14.88
N PHE A 3 1.49 -9.25 -14.28
CA PHE A 3 1.00 -8.56 -13.09
C PHE A 3 1.94 -8.85 -11.93
N ILE A 4 2.42 -7.80 -11.26
CA ILE A 4 3.41 -7.91 -10.18
C ILE A 4 2.87 -7.47 -8.82
N GLY A 5 1.78 -6.68 -8.79
CA GLY A 5 1.11 -6.29 -7.56
C GLY A 5 0.53 -4.88 -7.58
N TYR A 6 0.31 -4.32 -6.39
CA TYR A 6 -0.38 -3.05 -6.17
C TYR A 6 0.55 -2.00 -5.56
N HIS A 7 0.34 -0.73 -5.88
CA HIS A 7 1.07 0.38 -5.27
C HIS A 7 0.08 1.45 -4.78
N GLY A 8 0.13 1.76 -3.49
CA GLY A 8 -0.67 2.83 -2.88
C GLY A 8 0.07 4.15 -2.87
N THR A 9 -0.57 5.21 -3.34
CA THR A 9 0.04 6.55 -3.45
C THR A 9 -1.02 7.66 -3.43
N SER A 10 -0.60 8.93 -3.57
CA SER A 10 -1.50 10.04 -3.89
C SER A 10 -1.87 10.08 -5.38
N GLU A 11 -3.02 10.67 -5.68
CA GLU A 11 -3.55 10.87 -7.03
C GLU A 11 -2.58 11.64 -7.93
N LYS A 12 -1.94 12.70 -7.41
CA LYS A 12 -0.91 13.45 -8.12
C LYS A 12 0.26 12.55 -8.54
N SER A 13 0.76 11.73 -7.62
CA SER A 13 1.87 10.82 -7.89
C SER A 13 1.47 9.71 -8.86
N ALA A 14 0.23 9.20 -8.77
CA ALA A 14 -0.27 8.22 -9.72
C ALA A 14 -0.33 8.75 -11.15
N VAL A 15 -0.85 9.96 -11.35
CA VAL A 15 -0.86 10.60 -12.67
C VAL A 15 0.57 10.73 -13.21
N ASN A 16 1.53 11.12 -12.37
CA ASN A 16 2.93 11.20 -12.79
C ASN A 16 3.52 9.82 -13.15
N ILE A 17 3.28 8.78 -12.34
CA ILE A 17 3.77 7.42 -12.60
C ILE A 17 3.16 6.87 -13.90
N ILE A 18 1.86 7.05 -14.13
CA ILE A 18 1.19 6.57 -15.35
C ILE A 18 1.76 7.27 -16.59
N ASN A 19 1.96 8.59 -16.52
CA ASN A 19 2.38 9.37 -17.68
C ASN A 19 3.88 9.26 -18.00
N THR A 20 4.71 9.01 -16.99
CA THR A 20 6.18 9.10 -17.13
C THR A 20 6.94 7.84 -16.74
N GLY A 21 6.23 6.82 -16.26
CA GLY A 21 6.83 5.65 -15.64
C GLY A 21 7.33 5.92 -14.21
N VAL A 22 7.90 4.88 -13.60
CA VAL A 22 8.53 5.01 -12.28
C VAL A 22 9.96 5.52 -12.46
N ARG A 23 10.24 6.71 -11.91
CA ARG A 23 11.55 7.37 -12.04
C ARG A 23 12.34 7.31 -10.74
N ARG A 24 13.62 6.92 -10.83
CA ARG A 24 14.50 6.69 -9.68
C ARG A 24 14.65 7.93 -8.80
N GLU A 25 14.75 9.10 -9.40
CA GLU A 25 14.89 10.39 -8.73
C GLU A 25 13.63 10.82 -7.94
N CYS A 26 12.49 10.18 -8.19
CA CYS A 26 11.26 10.41 -7.46
C CYS A 26 11.03 9.40 -6.33
N LEU A 27 11.93 8.40 -6.18
CA LEU A 27 11.81 7.40 -5.13
C LEU A 27 12.32 7.94 -3.80
N PRO A 28 11.65 7.59 -2.68
CA PRO A 28 12.11 8.05 -1.38
C PRO A 28 13.52 7.51 -1.09
N PRO A 29 14.41 8.34 -0.52
CA PRO A 29 15.80 7.95 -0.25
C PRO A 29 15.92 6.88 0.85
N THR A 30 14.86 6.69 1.62
CA THR A 30 14.74 5.70 2.68
C THR A 30 13.38 5.02 2.61
N GLY A 31 13.29 3.81 3.15
CA GLY A 31 12.05 3.08 3.30
C GLY A 31 12.24 1.85 4.18
N GLN A 32 11.15 1.24 4.63
CA GLN A 32 11.16 0.22 5.69
C GLN A 32 12.02 -1.01 5.37
N ILE A 33 12.14 -1.37 4.09
CA ILE A 33 12.94 -2.51 3.63
C ILE A 33 13.97 -2.10 2.57
N GLY A 34 14.33 -0.81 2.55
CA GLY A 34 15.34 -0.22 1.65
C GLY A 34 14.79 0.85 0.72
N PRO A 35 15.66 1.62 0.05
CA PRO A 35 15.23 2.60 -0.94
C PRO A 35 14.68 1.91 -2.19
N GLY A 36 13.57 2.40 -2.73
CA GLY A 36 13.06 1.94 -4.03
C GLY A 36 11.56 2.09 -4.22
N PHE A 37 11.02 1.40 -5.23
CA PHE A 37 9.59 1.42 -5.55
C PHE A 37 8.88 0.23 -4.93
N TYR A 38 7.91 0.51 -4.06
CA TYR A 38 7.25 -0.49 -3.25
C TYR A 38 6.02 -1.05 -3.94
N VAL A 39 5.91 -2.38 -4.01
CA VAL A 39 4.76 -3.09 -4.57
C VAL A 39 4.23 -4.06 -3.52
N ALA A 40 2.93 -4.03 -3.25
CA ALA A 40 2.22 -4.98 -2.41
C ALA A 40 1.71 -6.17 -3.23
N LYS A 41 1.84 -7.39 -2.70
CA LYS A 41 1.46 -8.60 -3.43
C LYS A 41 -0.04 -8.66 -3.72
N VAL A 42 -0.85 -8.26 -2.73
CA VAL A 42 -2.31 -8.35 -2.80
C VAL A 42 -2.95 -6.99 -2.55
N LYS A 43 -4.18 -6.85 -3.06
CA LYS A 43 -5.00 -5.67 -2.83
C LYS A 43 -5.43 -5.59 -1.35
N GLY A 44 -5.68 -4.37 -0.88
CA GLY A 44 -6.28 -4.09 0.42
C GLY A 44 -5.31 -3.40 1.37
N LYS A 45 -5.14 -3.95 2.57
CA LYS A 45 -4.55 -3.25 3.73
C LYS A 45 -3.21 -2.56 3.44
N LEU A 46 -2.25 -3.26 2.83
CA LEU A 46 -0.92 -2.71 2.61
C LEU A 46 -0.89 -1.57 1.57
N PRO A 47 -1.46 -1.69 0.36
CA PRO A 47 -1.57 -0.55 -0.54
C PRO A 47 -2.47 0.58 0.02
N ASP A 48 -3.53 0.28 0.76
CA ASP A 48 -4.36 1.31 1.42
C ASP A 48 -3.56 2.11 2.47
N TRP A 49 -2.72 1.41 3.23
CA TRP A 49 -1.80 2.01 4.20
C TRP A 49 -0.75 2.87 3.50
N GLY A 50 -0.14 2.37 2.42
CA GLY A 50 0.80 3.13 1.60
C GLY A 50 0.20 4.42 1.03
N ALA A 51 -1.03 4.35 0.49
CA ALA A 51 -1.75 5.52 0.00
C ALA A 51 -2.07 6.51 1.14
N SER A 52 -2.35 6.00 2.33
CA SER A 52 -2.57 6.84 3.52
C SER A 52 -1.30 7.60 3.91
N LEU A 53 -0.16 6.92 4.02
CA LEU A 53 1.12 7.57 4.31
C LEU A 53 1.51 8.61 3.25
N ALA A 54 1.27 8.30 1.97
CA ALA A 54 1.61 9.18 0.85
C ALA A 54 0.76 10.47 0.79
N THR A 55 -0.38 10.50 1.50
CA THR A 55 -1.33 11.62 1.47
C THR A 55 -1.46 12.34 2.82
N GLU A 56 -1.04 11.70 3.92
CA GLU A 56 -1.27 12.19 5.28
C GLU A 56 -0.79 13.64 5.52
N PRO A 57 0.41 14.05 5.08
CA PRO A 57 0.89 15.41 5.34
C PRO A 57 -0.01 16.48 4.71
N GLU A 58 -0.35 16.33 3.43
CA GLU A 58 -1.23 17.23 2.71
C GLU A 58 -2.67 17.15 3.20
N ARG A 59 -3.18 15.94 3.46
CA ARG A 59 -4.55 15.73 3.97
C ARG A 59 -4.73 16.41 5.32
N SER A 60 -3.77 16.27 6.24
CA SER A 60 -3.77 16.95 7.54
C SER A 60 -3.76 18.48 7.41
N GLN A 61 -2.98 19.03 6.48
CA GLN A 61 -2.95 20.47 6.22
C GLN A 61 -4.28 20.98 5.66
N GLU A 62 -4.88 20.28 4.69
CA GLU A 62 -6.15 20.65 4.08
C GLU A 62 -7.31 20.57 5.08
N ILE A 63 -7.36 19.54 5.92
CA ILE A 63 -8.35 19.44 7.00
C ILE A 63 -8.20 20.62 7.98
N LYS A 64 -6.96 20.96 8.37
CA LYS A 64 -6.71 22.08 9.28
C LYS A 64 -7.20 23.40 8.68
N LYS A 65 -6.90 23.63 7.40
CA LYS A 65 -7.35 24.81 6.66
C LYS A 65 -8.87 24.86 6.57
N ALA A 66 -9.52 23.77 6.18
CA ALA A 66 -10.98 23.69 6.08
C ALA A 66 -11.65 24.02 7.42
N LYS A 67 -11.14 23.50 8.54
CA LYS A 67 -11.65 23.83 9.88
C LYS A 67 -11.48 25.32 10.24
N GLN A 68 -10.39 25.94 9.80
CA GLN A 68 -10.16 27.38 10.00
C GLN A 68 -11.12 28.25 9.18
N GLU A 69 -11.52 27.79 8.00
CA GLU A 69 -12.44 28.50 7.09
C GLU A 69 -13.93 28.29 7.43
N MET A 70 -14.26 27.35 8.31
CA MET A 70 -15.65 27.13 8.76
C MET A 70 -16.23 28.36 9.46
N THR A 71 -17.47 28.70 9.09
CA THR A 71 -18.29 29.68 9.80
C THR A 71 -18.64 29.20 11.21
N THR A 72 -19.01 30.13 12.10
CA THR A 72 -19.44 29.81 13.48
C THR A 72 -20.59 28.81 13.51
N TRP A 73 -21.55 28.92 12.58
CA TRP A 73 -22.67 27.97 12.47
C TRP A 73 -22.18 26.58 12.04
N GLN A 74 -21.35 26.48 10.99
CA GLN A 74 -20.79 25.19 10.56
C GLN A 74 -19.99 24.49 11.66
N ARG A 75 -19.21 25.26 12.44
CA ARG A 75 -18.50 24.73 13.62
C ARG A 75 -19.47 24.21 14.66
N MET A 76 -20.50 24.99 15.03
CA MET A 76 -21.50 24.57 16.01
C MET A 76 -22.22 23.28 15.56
N LEU A 77 -22.64 23.18 14.29
CA LEU A 77 -23.23 21.96 13.74
C LEU A 77 -22.27 20.77 13.81
N SER A 78 -20.99 20.98 13.47
CA SER A 78 -19.98 19.91 13.52
C SER A 78 -19.73 19.44 14.95
N TYR A 79 -19.71 20.36 15.93
CA TYR A 79 -19.58 20.02 17.35
C TYR A 79 -20.77 19.22 17.88
N VAL A 80 -22.00 19.61 17.52
CA VAL A 80 -23.21 18.93 17.98
C VAL A 80 -23.39 17.56 17.31
N SER A 81 -23.05 17.44 16.03
CA SER A 81 -23.21 16.21 15.27
C SER A 81 -22.03 15.23 15.39
N GLY A 82 -20.87 15.69 15.85
CA GLY A 82 -19.61 14.93 15.79
C GLY A 82 -19.04 14.76 14.37
N ASN A 83 -19.73 15.29 13.36
CA ASN A 83 -19.35 15.15 11.95
C ASN A 83 -18.68 16.43 11.47
N TYR A 84 -17.38 16.35 11.20
CA TYR A 84 -16.68 17.41 10.48
C TYR A 84 -16.75 17.10 8.98
N PRO A 85 -17.25 18.02 8.13
CA PRO A 85 -17.23 17.79 6.70
C PRO A 85 -15.78 17.68 6.23
N GLU A 86 -15.48 16.59 5.53
CA GLU A 86 -14.18 16.45 4.86
C GLU A 86 -14.12 17.46 3.70
N PRO A 87 -12.99 18.17 3.52
CA PRO A 87 -12.83 19.03 2.36
C PRO A 87 -12.76 18.20 1.07
N ASP A 88 -13.05 18.85 -0.06
CA ASP A 88 -12.70 18.27 -1.35
C ASP A 88 -11.17 18.29 -1.50
N PHE A 89 -10.57 17.12 -1.31
CA PHE A 89 -9.12 17.00 -1.25
C PHE A 89 -8.49 17.26 -2.61
N SER A 90 -7.37 18.00 -2.60
CA SER A 90 -6.55 18.12 -3.80
C SER A 90 -5.96 16.76 -4.22
N ASP A 91 -5.49 16.64 -5.46
CA ASP A 91 -4.84 15.41 -5.94
C ASP A 91 -3.61 14.99 -5.10
N LYS A 92 -3.02 15.90 -4.32
CA LYS A 92 -1.95 15.54 -3.39
C LYS A 92 -2.46 14.82 -2.14
N ALA A 93 -3.66 15.15 -1.69
CA ALA A 93 -4.28 14.59 -0.49
C ALA A 93 -5.27 13.44 -0.79
N LYS A 94 -5.58 13.22 -2.07
CA LYS A 94 -6.46 12.14 -2.53
C LYS A 94 -5.70 10.83 -2.67
N LYS A 95 -6.17 9.79 -1.97
CA LYS A 95 -5.60 8.44 -1.99
C LYS A 95 -5.96 7.73 -3.28
N THR A 96 -5.03 6.94 -3.80
CA THR A 96 -5.25 6.12 -5.00
C THR A 96 -4.39 4.87 -4.98
N ILE A 97 -4.78 3.88 -5.77
CA ILE A 97 -4.07 2.60 -5.90
C ILE A 97 -3.80 2.35 -7.38
N LEU A 98 -2.59 1.91 -7.67
CA LEU A 98 -2.15 1.46 -8.98
C LEU A 98 -2.00 -0.05 -9.00
N LYS A 99 -2.35 -0.65 -10.13
CA LYS A 99 -1.89 -1.98 -10.54
C LYS A 99 -0.58 -1.83 -11.29
N ILE A 100 0.42 -2.59 -10.87
CA ILE A 100 1.74 -2.57 -11.46
C ILE A 100 1.96 -3.85 -12.24
N TYR A 101 2.45 -3.68 -13.45
CA TYR A 101 2.84 -4.75 -14.34
C TYR A 101 4.30 -4.56 -14.75
N SER A 102 4.92 -5.65 -15.20
CA SER A 102 6.20 -5.61 -15.88
C SER A 102 6.07 -6.12 -17.31
N THR A 103 6.85 -5.57 -18.23
CA THR A 103 6.94 -6.06 -19.61
C THR A 103 7.78 -7.34 -19.72
N GLN A 104 8.59 -7.64 -18.71
CA GLN A 104 9.39 -8.86 -18.60
C GLN A 104 9.37 -9.44 -17.18
N PRO A 105 9.66 -10.74 -16.97
CA PRO A 105 9.83 -11.28 -15.63
C PRO A 105 10.93 -10.49 -14.90
N LEU A 106 10.64 -10.09 -13.67
CA LEU A 106 11.61 -9.41 -12.84
C LEU A 106 12.64 -10.43 -12.33
N LYS A 107 13.92 -10.05 -12.35
CA LYS A 107 15.08 -10.87 -12.01
C LYS A 107 15.54 -10.68 -10.57
N GLN A 108 15.37 -9.48 -10.01
CA GLN A 108 15.87 -9.11 -8.68
C GLN A 108 14.73 -8.80 -7.70
N CYS A 109 13.90 -9.80 -7.43
CA CYS A 109 12.69 -9.64 -6.64
C CYS A 109 12.70 -10.48 -5.38
N LYS A 110 12.44 -9.83 -4.23
CA LYS A 110 12.21 -10.50 -2.95
C LYS A 110 11.00 -9.90 -2.26
N TRP A 111 10.04 -10.77 -1.93
CA TRP A 111 8.94 -10.41 -1.04
C TRP A 111 9.42 -10.40 0.40
N ASN A 112 9.08 -9.34 1.12
CA ASN A 112 9.36 -9.16 2.54
C ASN A 112 8.04 -8.87 3.25
N ILE A 113 7.86 -9.48 4.43
CA ILE A 113 6.72 -9.20 5.30
C ILE A 113 6.98 -7.90 6.04
N MET A 114 6.03 -6.97 5.96
CA MET A 114 6.07 -5.72 6.71
C MET A 114 5.64 -6.02 8.17
N ASN A 115 6.63 -6.09 9.06
CA ASN A 115 6.63 -6.60 10.44
C ASN A 115 6.78 -8.13 10.59
N PRO A 116 7.96 -8.61 11.04
CA PRO A 116 8.03 -9.92 11.63
C PRO A 116 7.16 -9.92 12.90
N PRO A 117 6.47 -11.02 13.16
CA PRO A 117 5.55 -11.16 14.27
C PRO A 117 6.26 -11.09 15.62
N ASP A 118 5.56 -10.59 16.64
CA ASP A 118 5.94 -10.85 18.03
C ASP A 118 5.86 -12.37 18.26
N LEU A 119 6.93 -12.97 18.76
CA LEU A 119 7.00 -14.41 19.04
C LEU A 119 5.88 -14.85 20.00
N ASN A 120 5.36 -13.92 20.81
CA ASN A 120 4.23 -14.18 21.70
C ASN A 120 2.92 -14.45 20.94
N GLU A 121 2.68 -13.78 19.80
CA GLU A 121 1.51 -14.07 18.95
C GLU A 121 1.63 -15.46 18.30
N TRP A 122 2.84 -15.94 18.00
CA TRP A 122 3.06 -17.30 17.49
C TRP A 122 2.77 -18.34 18.54
N GLN A 123 3.33 -18.14 19.74
CA GLN A 123 3.17 -19.05 20.85
C GLN A 123 1.68 -19.20 21.18
N ALA A 124 0.95 -18.08 21.29
CA ALA A 124 -0.48 -18.09 21.59
C ALA A 124 -1.31 -18.86 20.55
N ILE A 125 -1.03 -18.69 19.25
CA ILE A 125 -1.74 -19.40 18.18
C ILE A 125 -1.42 -20.90 18.19
N LEU A 126 -0.17 -21.27 18.48
CA LEU A 126 0.29 -22.67 18.52
C LEU A 126 -0.17 -23.41 19.78
N ASP A 127 -0.41 -22.68 20.87
CA ASP A 127 -0.88 -23.22 22.16
C ASP A 127 -2.40 -23.44 22.18
N ASP A 128 -3.20 -22.59 21.50
CA ASP A 128 -4.67 -22.67 21.49
C ASP A 128 -5.24 -23.75 20.53
N ALA A 129 -4.41 -24.35 19.67
CA ALA A 129 -4.86 -25.27 18.61
C ALA A 129 -4.08 -26.60 18.56
N PRO A 130 -4.30 -27.55 19.49
CA PRO A 130 -3.54 -28.81 19.52
C PRO A 130 -3.83 -29.76 18.35
N SER A 131 -5.08 -29.79 17.85
CA SER A 131 -5.53 -30.71 16.78
C SER A 131 -5.62 -30.08 15.39
N SER A 132 -5.38 -28.77 15.25
CA SER A 132 -5.51 -28.01 14.00
C SER A 132 -4.31 -27.10 13.73
N ARG A 133 -3.12 -27.42 14.27
CA ARG A 133 -1.89 -26.62 14.06
C ARG A 133 -1.65 -26.26 12.59
N SER A 134 -1.94 -27.17 11.65
CA SER A 134 -1.84 -26.90 10.22
C SER A 134 -2.78 -25.79 9.76
N GLU A 135 -4.06 -25.84 10.18
CA GLU A 135 -5.06 -24.83 9.82
C GLU A 135 -4.74 -23.47 10.47
N ALA A 136 -4.27 -23.48 11.73
CA ALA A 136 -3.81 -22.28 12.42
C ALA A 136 -2.60 -21.64 11.73
N LEU A 137 -1.67 -22.46 11.21
CA LEU A 137 -0.55 -22.00 10.40
C LEU A 137 -1.02 -21.42 9.06
N ASP A 138 -1.94 -22.09 8.37
CA ASP A 138 -2.47 -21.65 7.08
C ASP A 138 -3.22 -20.32 7.20
N ASP A 139 -4.01 -20.14 8.26
CA ASP A 139 -4.71 -18.89 8.54
C ASP A 139 -3.75 -17.77 8.92
N LEU A 140 -2.66 -18.08 9.61
CA LEU A 140 -1.60 -17.12 9.89
C LEU A 140 -0.90 -16.70 8.60
N ILE A 141 -0.52 -17.64 7.74
CA ILE A 141 0.08 -17.38 6.42
C ILE A 141 -0.86 -16.49 5.59
N LYS A 142 -2.15 -16.83 5.51
CA LYS A 142 -3.16 -16.01 4.82
C LYS A 142 -3.24 -14.60 5.41
N LYS A 143 -3.35 -14.47 6.73
CA LYS A 143 -3.39 -13.16 7.42
C LYS A 143 -2.14 -12.33 7.19
N ARG A 144 -0.97 -12.95 7.03
CA ARG A 144 0.31 -12.25 6.83
C ARG A 144 0.60 -11.93 5.37
N SER A 145 0.08 -12.74 4.43
CA SER A 145 0.24 -12.51 2.99
C SER A 145 -0.27 -11.14 2.54
N VAL A 146 -1.21 -10.54 3.28
CA VAL A 146 -1.73 -9.19 3.03
C VAL A 146 -0.72 -8.06 3.31
N TRP A 147 0.39 -8.37 3.97
CA TRP A 147 1.48 -7.46 4.30
C TRP A 147 2.78 -7.78 3.54
N LEU A 148 2.72 -8.64 2.53
CA LEU A 148 3.85 -8.91 1.65
C LEU A 148 4.07 -7.72 0.71
N GLN A 149 5.28 -7.17 0.76
CA GLN A 149 5.75 -6.12 -0.12
C GLN A 149 7.11 -6.45 -0.72
N MET A 150 7.37 -5.88 -1.89
CA MET A 150 8.62 -5.98 -2.61
C MET A 150 9.12 -4.57 -2.93
N VAL A 151 10.43 -4.39 -2.90
CA VAL A 151 11.08 -3.19 -3.46
C VAL A 151 11.63 -3.56 -4.82
N VAL A 152 11.13 -2.91 -5.87
CA VAL A 152 11.64 -3.12 -7.23
C VAL A 152 13.00 -2.43 -7.36
N ALA A 153 13.98 -3.17 -7.87
CA ALA A 153 15.33 -2.65 -8.07
C ALA A 153 15.34 -1.50 -9.10
N PRO A 154 16.23 -0.50 -8.96
CA PRO A 154 16.29 0.64 -9.89
C PRO A 154 16.42 0.26 -11.38
N ASP A 155 17.18 -0.80 -11.66
CA ASP A 155 17.43 -1.27 -13.04
C ASP A 155 16.19 -1.93 -13.66
N GLU A 156 15.18 -2.26 -12.84
CA GLU A 156 13.95 -2.90 -13.28
C GLU A 156 12.79 -1.91 -13.50
N LEU A 157 12.93 -0.68 -13.00
CA LEU A 157 11.91 0.37 -13.12
C LEU A 157 11.47 0.68 -14.57
N PRO A 158 12.36 0.69 -15.59
CA PRO A 158 11.96 0.98 -16.96
C PRO A 158 11.01 -0.05 -17.57
N PHE A 159 10.92 -1.24 -16.98
CA PHE A 159 10.03 -2.30 -17.45
C PHE A 159 8.64 -2.23 -16.81
N LEU A 160 8.47 -1.38 -15.79
CA LEU A 160 7.22 -1.23 -15.08
C LEU A 160 6.22 -0.41 -15.88
N VAL A 161 4.97 -0.87 -15.85
CA VAL A 161 3.82 -0.13 -16.37
C VAL A 161 2.76 -0.11 -15.29
N ALA A 162 2.20 1.08 -15.04
CA ALA A 162 1.18 1.28 -14.04
C ALA A 162 -0.17 1.60 -14.68
N PHE A 163 -1.23 1.02 -14.13
CA PHE A 163 -2.61 1.36 -14.45
C PHE A 163 -3.34 1.68 -13.16
N ARG A 164 -4.42 2.48 -13.26
CA ARG A 164 -5.31 2.66 -12.11
C ARG A 164 -5.94 1.34 -11.72
N ASP A 165 -6.07 1.09 -10.42
CA ASP A 165 -6.88 -0.02 -9.96
C ASP A 165 -8.33 0.15 -10.43
N ASP A 166 -8.85 -0.85 -11.13
CA ASP A 166 -10.20 -0.89 -11.69
C ASP A 166 -11.20 -1.58 -10.75
N GLY A 167 -10.80 -1.84 -9.50
CA GLY A 167 -11.60 -2.56 -8.53
C GLY A 167 -11.39 -4.08 -8.55
N LYS A 168 -10.94 -4.66 -9.66
CA LYS A 168 -10.86 -6.12 -9.83
C LYS A 168 -9.57 -6.68 -9.25
N ALA A 169 -9.69 -7.70 -8.40
CA ALA A 169 -8.52 -8.39 -7.89
C ALA A 169 -7.81 -9.17 -9.01
N GLU A 170 -6.48 -9.12 -9.02
CA GLU A 170 -5.63 -9.90 -9.92
C GLU A 170 -4.69 -10.77 -9.10
N GLN A 171 -4.41 -11.96 -9.63
CA GLN A 171 -3.42 -12.86 -9.07
C GLN A 171 -2.08 -12.59 -9.76
N PRO A 172 -0.96 -12.45 -9.02
CA PRO A 172 0.35 -12.29 -9.60
C PRO A 172 0.67 -13.46 -10.55
N THR A 173 1.05 -13.17 -11.80
CA THR A 173 1.46 -14.18 -12.78
C THR A 173 2.97 -14.47 -12.62
N HIS A 174 3.33 -15.72 -12.27
CA HIS A 174 4.72 -16.24 -12.08
C HIS A 174 5.43 -15.98 -10.74
N TRP A 175 4.80 -16.24 -9.58
CA TRP A 175 5.37 -15.82 -8.28
C TRP A 175 5.53 -16.89 -7.20
N GLU A 176 5.15 -18.14 -7.45
CA GLU A 176 5.33 -19.24 -6.48
C GLU A 176 6.80 -19.60 -6.21
N ALA A 177 7.77 -19.09 -7.00
CA ALA A 177 9.17 -19.49 -6.92
C ALA A 177 10.09 -18.60 -6.05
N ASN A 178 9.64 -17.44 -5.55
CA ASN A 178 10.49 -16.45 -4.87
C ASN A 178 9.87 -15.85 -3.59
N GLU A 179 8.90 -16.53 -3.00
CA GLU A 179 8.40 -16.17 -1.68
C GLU A 179 9.49 -16.51 -0.66
N ALA A 180 9.99 -15.50 0.07
CA ALA A 180 10.85 -15.77 1.21
C ALA A 180 10.04 -16.68 2.17
N PRO A 181 10.64 -17.78 2.68
CA PRO A 181 9.98 -18.58 3.71
C PRO A 181 9.65 -17.74 4.95
#